data_AF-A0A357I4H8-F1
#
_entry.id   AF-A0A357I4H8-F1
#
_cell.length_a   1.000
_cell.length_b   1.000
_cell.length_c   1.000
_cell.angle_alpha   90.00
_cell.angle_beta   90.00
_cell.angle_gamma   90.00
#
_symmetry.space_group_name_H-M   'P 1'
#
loop_
_entity.id
_entity.type
_entity.pdbx_description
1 polymer ?
#
loop_
_entity_poly.entity_id
_entity_poly.type
_entity_poly.pdbx_seq_one_letter_code
_entity_poly.pdbx_strand_id
1 'polypeptide(L)'
;MKASVIFDSQPARRSCAGFTMVEVIVAMTIGVVVLGFVSVFFVDALKVSLGVTNNLDIENSIRKITDQLSSDAREANSFVIYKTFYDEGHGDGGSFRNPAEDTLVASYRMQAGESGNCCVFVYNGEDLTPLDLSPAPIERIVGYYLNDEEGSEAIEIKRFDIDIPTAQQANAVEDLIPAALQSSQHTVLVESATGLISGDLFYNMLGRSIVINSEIIYDLPSKNSGGTYNFTVSPRG
;
A
#
# COMPACT_ATOMS: atom_id res chain seq x y z
N MET A 1 15.10 -37.11 85.22
CA MET A 1 15.58 -35.71 85.16
C MET A 1 15.33 -35.19 83.76
N LYS A 2 14.32 -34.33 83.56
CA LYS A 2 14.01 -33.67 82.29
C LYS A 2 14.46 -32.21 82.43
N ALA A 3 15.44 -31.78 81.65
CA ALA A 3 15.83 -30.38 81.55
C ALA A 3 14.97 -29.72 80.46
N SER A 4 14.16 -28.74 80.81
CA SER A 4 13.47 -27.87 79.84
C SER A 4 14.36 -26.69 79.51
N VAL A 5 14.80 -26.58 78.26
CA VAL A 5 15.43 -25.38 77.72
C VAL A 5 14.31 -24.44 77.28
N ILE A 6 14.15 -23.32 77.97
CA ILE A 6 13.24 -22.24 77.59
C ILE A 6 14.01 -21.33 76.63
N PHE A 7 13.61 -21.32 75.35
CA PHE A 7 14.07 -20.33 74.37
C PHE A 7 13.39 -19.00 74.68
N ASP A 8 14.16 -18.02 75.15
CA ASP A 8 13.70 -16.63 75.28
C ASP A 8 13.84 -15.93 73.92
N SER A 9 12.75 -15.88 73.16
CA SER A 9 12.67 -15.13 71.91
C SER A 9 12.38 -13.66 72.22
N GLN A 10 13.41 -12.82 72.25
CA GLN A 10 13.20 -11.37 72.28
C GLN A 10 12.57 -10.90 70.95
N PRO A 11 11.43 -10.20 70.96
CA PRO A 11 10.85 -9.66 69.74
C PRO A 11 11.72 -8.49 69.24
N ALA A 12 12.22 -8.59 68.02
CA ALA A 12 12.85 -7.48 67.33
C ALA A 12 11.85 -6.32 67.25
N ARG A 13 12.08 -5.23 67.99
CA ARG A 13 11.29 -4.01 67.90
C ARG A 13 11.46 -3.42 66.50
N ARG A 14 10.43 -3.56 65.65
CA ARG A 14 10.29 -2.74 64.44
C ARG A 14 9.97 -1.31 64.87
N SER A 15 10.93 -0.41 64.74
CA SER A 15 10.67 1.02 64.84
C SER A 15 10.01 1.48 63.53
N CYS A 16 8.71 1.71 63.56
CA CYS A 16 8.05 2.51 62.53
C CYS A 16 8.31 3.98 62.85
N ALA A 17 9.43 4.52 62.36
CA ALA A 17 9.67 5.96 62.38
C ALA A 17 8.77 6.60 61.32
N GLY A 18 7.86 7.48 61.74
CA GLY A 18 7.04 8.28 60.82
C GLY A 18 7.86 9.39 60.18
N PHE A 19 7.66 9.63 58.88
CA PHE A 19 8.33 10.72 58.18
C PHE A 19 7.85 12.08 58.66
N THR A 20 8.77 13.04 58.72
CA THR A 20 8.42 14.43 59.03
C THR A 20 7.76 15.08 57.80
N MET A 21 6.86 16.05 58.01
CA MET A 21 6.19 16.76 56.92
C MET A 21 7.18 17.39 55.92
N VAL A 22 8.33 17.87 56.40
CA VAL A 22 9.37 18.47 55.57
C VAL A 22 10.02 17.43 54.65
N GLU A 23 10.34 16.24 55.16
CA GLU A 23 10.88 15.15 54.34
C GLU A 23 9.91 14.69 53.26
N VAL A 24 8.61 14.65 53.55
CA VAL A 24 7.58 14.30 52.56
C VAL A 24 7.49 15.37 51.46
N ILE A 25 7.49 16.66 51.81
CA ILE A 25 7.46 17.75 50.83
C ILE A 25 8.71 17.71 49.94
N VAL A 26 9.89 17.52 50.52
CA VAL A 26 11.15 17.43 49.77
C VAL A 26 11.17 16.20 48.86
N ALA A 27 10.70 15.04 49.34
CA ALA A 27 10.61 13.84 48.51
C ALA A 27 9.62 14.01 47.35
N MET A 28 8.48 14.66 47.57
CA MET A 28 7.48 14.92 46.53
C MET A 28 8.00 15.92 45.49
N THR A 29 8.69 16.99 45.89
CA THR A 29 9.24 17.96 44.91
C THR A 29 10.31 17.33 44.04
N ILE A 30 11.21 16.54 44.63
CA ILE A 30 12.20 15.77 43.85
C ILE A 30 11.49 14.78 42.92
N GLY A 31 10.47 14.07 43.42
CA GLY A 31 9.70 13.12 42.62
C GLY A 31 9.02 13.76 41.41
N VAL A 32 8.37 14.92 41.59
CA VAL A 32 7.71 15.65 40.49
C VAL A 32 8.73 16.16 39.47
N VAL A 33 9.87 16.67 39.91
CA VAL A 33 10.95 17.12 39.02
C VAL A 33 11.48 15.95 38.19
N VAL A 34 11.75 14.81 38.82
CA VAL A 34 12.23 13.60 38.12
C VAL A 34 11.18 13.08 37.13
N LEU A 35 9.90 13.01 37.52
CA LEU A 35 8.82 12.60 36.62
C LEU A 35 8.67 13.57 35.44
N GLY A 36 8.84 14.87 35.66
CA GLY A 36 8.87 15.87 34.60
C GLY A 36 9.96 15.59 33.57
N PHE A 37 11.18 15.32 34.02
CA PHE A 37 12.30 14.97 33.12
C PHE A 37 12.07 13.65 32.38
N VAL A 38 11.57 12.62 33.06
CA VAL A 38 11.28 11.31 32.44
C VAL A 38 10.18 11.44 31.39
N SER A 39 9.18 12.29 31.63
CA SER A 39 8.08 12.50 30.68
C SER A 39 8.56 13.09 29.36
N VAL A 40 9.49 14.06 29.39
CA VAL A 40 10.07 14.63 28.16
C VAL A 40 10.82 13.56 27.37
N PHE A 41 11.67 12.78 28.04
CA PHE A 41 12.38 11.69 27.39
C PHE A 41 11.44 10.64 26.81
N PHE A 42 10.37 10.31 27.52
CA PHE A 42 9.38 9.34 27.06
C PHE A 42 8.65 9.82 25.81
N VAL A 43 8.23 11.09 25.77
CA VAL A 43 7.60 11.68 24.58
C VAL A 43 8.55 11.70 23.39
N ASP A 44 9.82 12.05 23.60
CA ASP A 44 10.82 12.06 22.52
C ASP A 44 11.13 10.64 22.03
N ALA A 45 11.24 9.66 22.92
CA ALA A 45 11.42 8.25 22.57
C ALA A 45 10.23 7.72 21.74
N LEU A 46 9.00 8.07 22.11
CA LEU A 46 7.80 7.71 21.35
C LEU A 46 7.82 8.32 19.94
N LYS A 47 8.15 9.61 19.81
CA LYS A 47 8.24 10.28 18.50
C LYS A 47 9.28 9.61 17.59
N VAL A 48 10.46 9.28 18.14
CA VAL A 48 11.49 8.58 17.37
C VAL A 48 11.01 7.18 16.98
N SER A 49 10.42 6.43 17.90
CA SER A 49 9.89 5.09 17.62
C SER A 49 8.85 5.10 16.51
N LEU A 50 7.86 6.01 16.59
CA LEU A 50 6.83 6.16 15.55
C LEU A 50 7.44 6.55 14.21
N GLY A 51 8.41 7.46 14.19
CA GLY A 51 9.10 7.84 12.97
C GLY A 51 9.85 6.68 12.30
N VAL A 52 10.48 5.81 13.09
CA VAL A 52 11.18 4.61 12.58
C VAL A 52 10.19 3.58 12.06
N THR A 53 9.11 3.29 12.80
CA THR A 53 8.07 2.35 12.36
C THR A 53 7.47 2.77 11.02
N ASN A 54 7.12 4.05 10.84
CA ASN A 54 6.58 4.53 9.57
C ASN A 54 7.55 4.34 8.40
N ASN A 55 8.83 4.64 8.60
CA ASN A 55 9.83 4.46 7.54
C ASN A 55 9.95 2.97 7.15
N LEU A 56 9.91 2.07 8.13
CA LEU A 56 9.91 0.63 7.87
C LEU A 56 8.66 0.18 7.12
N ASP A 57 7.48 0.72 7.46
CA ASP A 57 6.22 0.38 6.80
C ASP A 57 6.19 0.88 5.34
N ILE A 58 6.72 2.10 5.10
CA ILE A 58 6.93 2.64 3.75
C ILE A 58 7.87 1.71 2.96
N GLU A 59 9.04 1.38 3.49
CA GLU A 59 10.03 0.53 2.81
C GLU A 59 9.48 -0.87 2.52
N ASN A 60 8.74 -1.46 3.46
CA ASN A 60 8.11 -2.77 3.27
C ASN A 60 7.03 -2.73 2.19
N SER A 61 6.21 -1.67 2.16
CA SER A 61 5.17 -1.48 1.15
C SER A 61 5.78 -1.30 -0.24
N ILE A 62 6.84 -0.48 -0.37
CA ILE A 62 7.59 -0.29 -1.61
C ILE A 62 8.13 -1.63 -2.10
N ARG A 63 8.84 -2.37 -1.24
CA ARG A 63 9.41 -3.67 -1.63
C ARG A 63 8.34 -4.62 -2.11
N LYS A 64 7.21 -4.71 -1.40
CA LYS A 64 6.09 -5.58 -1.77
C LYS A 64 5.51 -5.22 -3.14
N ILE A 65 5.27 -3.93 -3.42
CA ILE A 65 4.79 -3.49 -4.73
C ILE A 65 5.82 -3.78 -5.81
N THR A 66 7.09 -3.41 -5.60
CA THR A 66 8.14 -3.62 -6.59
C THR A 66 8.31 -5.10 -6.91
N ASP A 67 8.30 -5.97 -5.89
CA ASP A 67 8.44 -7.42 -6.07
C ASP A 67 7.24 -8.01 -6.83
N GLN A 68 6.01 -7.66 -6.41
CA GLN A 68 4.79 -8.17 -7.06
C GLN A 68 4.66 -7.68 -8.49
N LEU A 69 4.86 -6.38 -8.72
CA LEU A 69 4.72 -5.78 -10.03
C LEU A 69 5.83 -6.24 -10.98
N SER A 70 7.07 -6.37 -10.49
CA SER A 70 8.16 -6.93 -11.29
C SER A 70 7.93 -8.40 -11.63
N SER A 71 7.38 -9.19 -10.70
CA SER A 71 7.03 -10.59 -10.96
C SER A 71 5.92 -10.68 -12.01
N ASP A 72 4.83 -9.95 -11.80
CA ASP A 72 3.66 -9.99 -12.68
C ASP A 72 4.01 -9.47 -14.08
N ALA A 73 4.74 -8.35 -14.18
CA ALA A 73 5.21 -7.83 -15.46
C ALA A 73 6.09 -8.84 -16.19
N ARG A 74 7.01 -9.52 -15.50
CA ARG A 74 7.92 -10.50 -16.13
C ARG A 74 7.22 -11.77 -16.57
N GLU A 75 6.09 -12.13 -15.98
CA GLU A 75 5.32 -13.29 -16.40
C GLU A 75 4.27 -12.96 -17.47
N ALA A 76 3.85 -11.69 -17.54
CA ALA A 76 2.86 -11.23 -18.51
C ALA A 76 3.38 -11.23 -19.96
N ASN A 77 2.48 -11.55 -20.89
CA ASN A 77 2.74 -11.50 -22.32
C ASN A 77 2.62 -10.08 -22.86
N SER A 78 1.68 -9.29 -22.36
CA SER A 78 1.49 -7.90 -22.77
C SER A 78 0.94 -7.05 -21.64
N PHE A 79 0.99 -5.73 -21.82
CA PHE A 79 0.40 -4.78 -20.90
C PHE A 79 -0.40 -3.71 -21.64
N VAL A 80 -1.40 -3.16 -20.96
CA VAL A 80 -2.18 -2.02 -21.41
C VAL A 80 -2.34 -1.04 -20.26
N ILE A 81 -2.14 0.25 -20.53
CA ILE A 81 -2.36 1.32 -19.55
C ILE A 81 -3.62 2.08 -19.96
N TYR A 82 -4.45 2.42 -18.98
CA TYR A 82 -5.62 3.27 -19.09
C TYR A 82 -5.46 4.49 -18.19
N LYS A 83 -6.12 5.59 -18.55
CA LYS A 83 -6.05 6.84 -17.77
C LYS A 83 -6.51 6.67 -16.33
N THR A 84 -7.56 5.89 -16.11
CA THR A 84 -8.15 5.58 -14.79
C THR A 84 -8.84 4.22 -14.85
N PHE A 85 -9.12 3.63 -13.70
CA PHE A 85 -9.90 2.38 -13.60
C PHE A 85 -11.41 2.62 -13.62
N TYR A 86 -11.83 3.81 -13.18
CA TYR A 86 -13.23 4.22 -13.09
C TYR A 86 -13.78 4.64 -14.45
N ASP A 87 -15.10 4.60 -14.61
CA ASP A 87 -15.75 5.00 -15.87
C ASP A 87 -15.62 6.51 -16.12
N GLU A 88 -15.42 7.30 -15.07
CA GLU A 88 -15.23 8.73 -15.13
C GLU A 88 -13.73 9.08 -15.17
N GLY A 89 -13.39 10.22 -15.79
CA GLY A 89 -12.00 10.75 -15.79
C GLY A 89 -11.16 10.44 -17.04
N HIS A 90 -11.78 9.91 -18.10
CA HIS A 90 -11.10 9.59 -19.37
C HIS A 90 -11.03 10.75 -20.38
N GLY A 91 -11.58 11.93 -20.07
CA GLY A 91 -11.50 13.13 -20.93
C GLY A 91 -12.45 13.15 -22.13
N ASP A 92 -12.58 12.03 -22.87
CA ASP A 92 -13.28 11.96 -24.16
C ASP A 92 -14.76 11.51 -24.06
N GLY A 93 -15.43 11.79 -22.95
CA GLY A 93 -16.89 11.61 -22.83
C GLY A 93 -17.40 10.17 -22.79
N GLY A 94 -16.54 9.20 -22.48
CA GLY A 94 -16.89 7.78 -22.29
C GLY A 94 -15.78 7.04 -21.53
N SER A 95 -15.90 5.72 -21.38
CA SER A 95 -14.88 4.87 -20.77
C SER A 95 -14.47 3.73 -21.69
N PHE A 96 -13.38 3.04 -21.37
CA PHE A 96 -13.00 1.82 -22.10
C PHE A 96 -14.05 0.71 -22.00
N ARG A 97 -14.99 0.79 -21.03
CA ARG A 97 -16.12 -0.15 -20.86
C ARG A 97 -17.37 0.30 -21.59
N ASN A 98 -17.56 1.62 -21.66
CA ASN A 98 -18.69 2.24 -22.32
C ASN A 98 -18.18 3.39 -23.19
N PRO A 99 -17.62 3.08 -24.37
CA PRO A 99 -17.05 4.08 -25.25
C PRO A 99 -18.13 5.03 -25.77
N ALA A 100 -17.76 6.28 -26.06
CA ALA A 100 -18.66 7.18 -26.76
C ALA A 100 -18.98 6.65 -28.18
N GLU A 101 -20.13 7.04 -28.75
CA GLU A 101 -20.67 6.46 -30.00
C GLU A 101 -19.71 6.50 -31.21
N ASP A 102 -18.75 7.43 -31.23
CA ASP A 102 -17.77 7.61 -32.32
C ASP A 102 -16.32 7.29 -31.89
N THR A 103 -16.14 6.60 -30.77
CA THR A 103 -14.82 6.35 -30.17
C THR A 103 -14.58 4.85 -30.04
N LEU A 104 -13.44 4.38 -30.56
CA LEU A 104 -13.07 2.96 -30.44
C LEU A 104 -12.52 2.68 -29.04
N VAL A 105 -12.85 1.52 -28.47
CA VAL A 105 -12.32 1.07 -27.17
C VAL A 105 -10.79 1.16 -27.09
N ALA A 106 -10.10 0.80 -28.18
CA ALA A 106 -8.64 0.83 -28.25
C ALA A 106 -8.04 2.25 -28.14
N SER A 107 -8.82 3.31 -28.37
CA SER A 107 -8.34 4.69 -28.24
C SER A 107 -8.18 5.15 -26.79
N TYR A 108 -8.85 4.49 -25.84
CA TYR A 108 -8.68 4.75 -24.41
C TYR A 108 -7.38 4.15 -23.83
N ARG A 109 -6.63 3.39 -24.63
CA ARG A 109 -5.33 2.84 -24.25
C ARG A 109 -4.27 3.92 -24.38
N MET A 110 -3.52 4.15 -23.29
CA MET A 110 -2.43 5.12 -23.27
C MET A 110 -1.30 4.68 -24.21
N GLN A 111 -1.01 5.51 -25.20
CA GLN A 111 0.02 5.28 -26.20
C GLN A 111 1.42 5.49 -25.63
N ALA A 112 2.44 5.19 -26.43
CA ALA A 112 3.83 5.44 -26.05
C ALA A 112 4.06 6.94 -25.77
N GLY A 113 4.54 7.25 -24.57
CA GLY A 113 4.74 8.62 -24.09
C GLY A 113 3.59 9.18 -23.26
N GLU A 114 2.50 8.43 -23.10
CA GLU A 114 1.36 8.82 -22.29
C GLU A 114 1.38 8.15 -20.91
N SER A 115 0.66 8.74 -19.96
CA SER A 115 0.58 8.29 -18.57
C SER A 115 -0.86 8.05 -18.13
N GLY A 116 -1.05 7.15 -17.17
CA GLY A 116 -2.34 6.80 -16.63
C GLY A 116 -2.26 6.14 -15.26
N ASN A 117 -3.43 6.01 -14.63
CA ASN A 117 -3.56 5.49 -13.27
C ASN A 117 -3.98 4.02 -13.19
N CYS A 118 -4.18 3.34 -14.32
CA CYS A 118 -4.52 1.93 -14.34
C CYS A 118 -3.62 1.18 -15.32
N CYS A 119 -2.94 0.13 -14.87
CA CYS A 119 -2.12 -0.75 -15.70
C CYS A 119 -2.65 -2.18 -15.58
N VAL A 120 -2.88 -2.83 -16.71
CA VAL A 120 -3.38 -4.21 -16.80
C VAL A 120 -2.35 -5.06 -17.52
N PHE A 121 -1.92 -6.13 -16.86
CA PHE A 121 -1.09 -7.18 -17.39
C PHE A 121 -1.97 -8.33 -17.90
N VAL A 122 -1.67 -8.79 -19.11
CA VAL A 122 -2.44 -9.81 -19.81
C VAL A 122 -1.57 -11.04 -20.00
N TYR A 123 -2.10 -12.19 -19.60
CA TYR A 123 -1.47 -13.49 -19.71
C TYR A 123 -2.23 -14.30 -20.75
N ASN A 124 -1.54 -14.65 -21.82
CA ASN A 124 -2.10 -15.39 -22.94
C ASN A 124 -1.71 -16.87 -22.80
N GLY A 125 -2.67 -17.74 -23.07
CA GLY A 125 -2.48 -19.17 -23.16
C GLY A 125 -1.80 -19.61 -24.45
N GLU A 126 -1.73 -20.91 -24.64
CA GLU A 126 -1.24 -21.49 -25.89
C GLU A 126 -2.22 -21.21 -27.05
N ASP A 127 -1.68 -20.63 -28.11
CA ASP A 127 -2.39 -20.50 -29.37
C ASP A 127 -2.26 -21.80 -30.17
N LEU A 128 -3.37 -22.54 -30.29
CA LEU A 128 -3.43 -23.81 -31.01
C LEU A 128 -3.36 -23.61 -32.54
N THR A 129 -3.64 -22.39 -33.04
CA THR A 129 -3.73 -22.07 -34.46
C THR A 129 -3.03 -20.75 -34.79
N PRO A 130 -1.69 -20.65 -34.62
CA PRO A 130 -0.92 -19.39 -34.70
C PRO A 130 -0.86 -18.74 -36.09
N LEU A 131 -1.51 -19.33 -37.10
CA LEU A 131 -1.62 -18.76 -38.44
C LEU A 131 -2.98 -18.12 -38.72
N ASP A 132 -3.92 -18.18 -37.78
CA ASP A 132 -5.19 -17.48 -37.93
C ASP A 132 -5.10 -16.02 -37.46
N LEU A 133 -6.19 -15.27 -37.68
CA LEU A 133 -6.32 -13.88 -37.26
C LEU A 133 -6.91 -13.77 -35.84
N SER A 134 -7.13 -14.89 -35.16
CA SER A 134 -7.68 -14.90 -33.82
C SER A 134 -6.56 -14.67 -32.80
N PRO A 135 -6.76 -13.76 -31.83
CA PRO A 135 -5.78 -13.56 -30.78
C PRO A 135 -5.72 -14.79 -29.88
N ALA A 136 -4.53 -15.05 -29.32
CA ALA A 136 -4.34 -16.08 -28.31
C ALA A 136 -5.33 -15.89 -27.14
N PRO A 137 -5.85 -16.99 -26.56
CA PRO A 137 -6.83 -16.91 -25.48
C PRO A 137 -6.22 -16.25 -24.24
N ILE A 138 -6.97 -15.34 -23.61
CA ILE A 138 -6.54 -14.68 -22.37
C ILE A 138 -6.87 -15.60 -21.18
N GLU A 139 -5.86 -16.14 -20.50
CA GLU A 139 -6.04 -17.07 -19.38
C GLU A 139 -6.15 -16.37 -18.03
N ARG A 140 -5.44 -15.25 -17.85
CA ARG A 140 -5.39 -14.50 -16.59
C ARG A 140 -5.15 -13.03 -16.86
N ILE A 141 -5.73 -12.18 -16.03
CA ILE A 141 -5.45 -10.74 -16.02
C ILE A 141 -5.06 -10.31 -14.61
N VAL A 142 -4.07 -9.42 -14.54
CA VAL A 142 -3.68 -8.78 -13.28
C VAL A 142 -3.63 -7.29 -13.51
N GLY A 143 -4.38 -6.53 -12.73
CA GLY A 143 -4.37 -5.07 -12.86
C GLY A 143 -3.99 -4.37 -11.57
N TYR A 144 -3.32 -3.25 -11.76
CA TYR A 144 -2.88 -2.33 -10.72
C TYR A 144 -3.47 -0.96 -11.04
N TYR A 145 -4.10 -0.32 -10.07
CA TYR A 145 -4.67 0.99 -10.28
C TYR A 145 -4.61 1.87 -9.04
N LEU A 146 -4.58 3.18 -9.28
CA LEU A 146 -4.75 4.19 -8.26
C LEU A 146 -6.24 4.39 -8.02
N ASN A 147 -6.67 4.10 -6.79
CA ASN A 147 -8.02 4.34 -6.32
C ASN A 147 -8.15 5.81 -5.89
N ASP A 148 -8.56 6.65 -6.83
CA ASP A 148 -8.91 8.06 -6.60
C ASP A 148 -10.43 8.25 -6.73
N GLU A 149 -11.20 7.37 -6.09
CA GLU A 149 -12.66 7.48 -6.06
C GLU A 149 -13.08 8.67 -5.19
N GLU A 150 -13.97 9.52 -5.73
CA GLU A 150 -14.46 10.70 -5.04
C GLU A 150 -15.19 10.29 -3.74
N GLY A 151 -14.60 10.62 -2.60
CA GLY A 151 -15.11 10.25 -1.27
C GLY A 151 -14.29 9.18 -0.53
N SER A 152 -13.24 8.63 -1.14
CA SER A 152 -12.24 7.84 -0.42
C SER A 152 -11.43 8.73 0.53
N GLU A 153 -11.21 8.28 1.77
CA GLU A 153 -10.40 9.03 2.75
C GLU A 153 -8.92 9.11 2.34
N ALA A 154 -8.45 8.16 1.53
CA ALA A 154 -7.09 8.11 1.03
C ALA A 154 -7.04 7.59 -0.42
N ILE A 155 -5.99 8.01 -1.15
CA ILE A 155 -5.72 7.55 -2.50
C ILE A 155 -4.90 6.25 -2.41
N GLU A 156 -5.52 5.11 -2.67
CA GLU A 156 -4.91 3.80 -2.44
C GLU A 156 -4.34 3.20 -3.74
N ILE A 157 -3.32 2.35 -3.65
CA ILE A 157 -2.93 1.48 -4.78
C ILE A 157 -3.59 0.13 -4.58
N LYS A 158 -4.44 -0.29 -5.52
CA LYS A 158 -5.16 -1.56 -5.48
C LYS A 158 -4.70 -2.51 -6.59
N ARG A 159 -4.86 -3.80 -6.32
CA ARG A 159 -4.58 -4.91 -7.23
C ARG A 159 -5.78 -5.83 -7.36
N PHE A 160 -6.09 -6.24 -8.58
CA PHE A 160 -6.96 -7.37 -8.88
C PHE A 160 -6.20 -8.42 -9.67
N ASP A 161 -6.58 -9.68 -9.48
CA ASP A 161 -5.92 -10.85 -10.05
C ASP A 161 -6.98 -11.91 -10.32
N ILE A 162 -7.21 -12.19 -11.60
CA ILE A 162 -8.37 -12.95 -12.04
C ILE A 162 -7.97 -13.95 -13.11
N ASP A 163 -8.28 -15.21 -12.83
CA ASP A 163 -8.24 -16.29 -13.80
C ASP A 163 -9.52 -16.27 -14.64
N ILE A 164 -9.36 -16.28 -15.97
CA ILE A 164 -10.45 -16.14 -16.93
C ILE A 164 -10.98 -17.53 -17.32
N PRO A 165 -12.30 -17.81 -17.13
CA PRO A 165 -12.91 -19.06 -17.56
C PRO A 165 -12.81 -19.25 -19.08
N THR A 166 -12.62 -20.49 -19.54
CA THR A 166 -12.43 -20.86 -20.96
C THR A 166 -13.48 -20.28 -21.91
N ALA A 167 -14.73 -20.12 -21.46
CA ALA A 167 -15.81 -19.56 -22.27
C ALA A 167 -15.64 -18.06 -22.59
N GLN A 168 -14.82 -17.33 -21.83
CA GLN A 168 -14.64 -15.87 -21.94
C GLN A 168 -13.24 -15.49 -22.46
N GLN A 169 -12.33 -16.45 -22.64
CA GLN A 169 -10.93 -16.18 -23.02
C GLN A 169 -10.77 -15.55 -24.41
N ALA A 170 -11.80 -15.60 -25.25
CA ALA A 170 -11.84 -14.97 -26.57
C ALA A 170 -12.38 -13.52 -26.55
N ASN A 171 -12.84 -13.03 -25.40
CA ASN A 171 -13.34 -11.66 -25.27
C ASN A 171 -12.18 -10.65 -25.33
N ALA A 172 -12.50 -9.39 -25.61
CA ALA A 172 -11.52 -8.32 -25.54
C ALA A 172 -11.03 -8.13 -24.10
N VAL A 173 -9.78 -7.64 -23.94
CA VAL A 173 -9.19 -7.38 -22.63
C VAL A 173 -10.11 -6.50 -21.78
N GLU A 174 -10.70 -5.46 -22.39
CA GLU A 174 -11.56 -4.49 -21.73
C GLU A 174 -12.82 -5.09 -21.11
N ASP A 175 -13.40 -6.11 -21.76
CA ASP A 175 -14.59 -6.81 -21.26
C ASP A 175 -14.27 -7.71 -20.06
N LEU A 176 -13.00 -8.09 -19.91
CA LEU A 176 -12.53 -8.97 -18.84
C LEU A 176 -12.13 -8.22 -17.58
N ILE A 177 -11.82 -6.92 -17.68
CA ILE A 177 -11.46 -6.10 -16.51
C ILE A 177 -12.68 -6.02 -15.57
N PRO A 178 -12.55 -6.18 -14.24
CA PRO A 178 -13.66 -6.09 -13.28
C PRO A 178 -14.35 -4.74 -13.27
N ALA A 179 -15.66 -4.70 -13.09
CA ALA A 179 -16.40 -3.44 -13.02
C ALA A 179 -15.93 -2.57 -11.84
N ALA A 180 -16.05 -1.24 -11.98
CA ALA A 180 -15.67 -0.28 -10.93
C ALA A 180 -16.31 -0.59 -9.57
N LEU A 181 -17.56 -1.08 -9.57
CA LEU A 181 -18.31 -1.47 -8.37
C LEU A 181 -17.64 -2.60 -7.56
N GLN A 182 -16.72 -3.37 -8.17
CA GLN A 182 -15.96 -4.42 -7.51
C GLN A 182 -14.66 -3.92 -6.87
N SER A 183 -14.36 -2.61 -6.93
CA SER A 183 -13.18 -1.98 -6.32
C SER A 183 -12.99 -2.31 -4.84
N SER A 184 -14.09 -2.53 -4.10
CA SER A 184 -14.06 -2.92 -2.67
C SER A 184 -13.56 -4.35 -2.42
N GLN A 185 -13.58 -5.21 -3.44
CA GLN A 185 -13.11 -6.61 -3.35
C GLN A 185 -11.64 -6.76 -3.73
N HIS A 186 -11.04 -5.71 -4.29
CA HIS A 186 -9.66 -5.71 -4.74
C HIS A 186 -8.70 -5.55 -3.56
N THR A 187 -7.50 -6.12 -3.68
CA THR A 187 -6.50 -6.08 -2.61
C THR A 187 -5.84 -4.71 -2.55
N VAL A 188 -5.84 -4.06 -1.39
CA VAL A 188 -5.08 -2.83 -1.14
C VAL A 188 -3.61 -3.19 -0.94
N LEU A 189 -2.73 -2.59 -1.74
CA LEU A 189 -1.28 -2.75 -1.64
C LEU A 189 -0.62 -1.62 -0.85
N VAL A 190 -1.12 -0.40 -1.05
CA VAL A 190 -0.71 0.79 -0.31
C VAL A 190 -1.95 1.59 0.05
N GLU A 191 -2.04 1.99 1.31
CA GLU A 191 -3.18 2.72 1.88
C GLU A 191 -3.21 4.20 1.47
N SER A 192 -2.06 4.78 1.08
CA SER A 192 -1.99 6.18 0.67
C SER A 192 -0.80 6.43 -0.24
N ALA A 193 -1.08 6.80 -1.49
CA ALA A 193 -0.10 7.07 -2.53
C ALA A 193 -0.58 8.12 -3.53
N THR A 194 0.37 8.80 -4.16
CA THR A 194 0.12 9.77 -5.22
C THR A 194 1.01 9.47 -6.43
N GLY A 195 0.44 9.59 -7.64
CA GLY A 195 1.19 9.50 -8.88
C GLY A 195 2.04 10.76 -9.13
N LEU A 196 3.30 10.59 -9.53
CA LEU A 196 4.22 11.72 -9.76
C LEU A 196 4.44 12.05 -11.24
N ILE A 197 3.90 11.26 -12.17
CA ILE A 197 4.08 11.48 -13.61
C ILE A 197 2.86 12.22 -14.15
N SER A 198 2.92 13.55 -14.17
CA SER A 198 1.77 14.39 -14.55
C SER A 198 0.52 14.15 -13.67
N GLY A 199 0.75 13.73 -12.41
CA GLY A 199 -0.31 13.29 -11.48
C GLY A 199 -0.70 11.82 -11.61
N ASP A 200 -0.12 11.09 -12.57
CA ASP A 200 -0.41 9.68 -12.81
C ASP A 200 0.67 8.73 -12.24
N LEU A 201 0.26 7.48 -12.00
CA LEU A 201 1.10 6.42 -11.45
C LEU A 201 2.00 5.73 -12.49
N PHE A 202 1.45 5.44 -13.67
CA PHE A 202 2.11 4.66 -14.72
C PHE A 202 2.42 5.52 -15.93
N TYR A 203 3.59 5.34 -16.50
CA TYR A 203 4.00 5.97 -17.74
C TYR A 203 4.42 4.93 -18.76
N ASN A 204 3.86 5.03 -19.95
CA ASN A 204 4.16 4.14 -21.06
C ASN A 204 5.46 4.59 -21.74
N MET A 205 6.57 3.95 -21.38
CA MET A 205 7.86 4.18 -22.03
C MET A 205 7.96 3.36 -23.32
N LEU A 206 7.82 4.04 -24.46
CA LEU A 206 8.03 3.51 -25.81
C LEU A 206 7.12 2.32 -26.18
N GLY A 207 6.01 2.10 -25.49
CA GLY A 207 5.09 0.99 -25.76
C GLY A 207 5.62 -0.38 -25.34
N ARG A 208 6.72 -0.43 -24.58
CA ARG A 208 7.42 -1.69 -24.23
C ARG A 208 7.79 -1.79 -22.76
N SER A 209 7.79 -0.68 -22.05
CA SER A 209 8.20 -0.64 -20.67
C SER A 209 7.32 0.35 -19.93
N ILE A 210 7.06 0.05 -18.67
CA ILE A 210 6.24 0.87 -17.81
C ILE A 210 7.18 1.48 -16.80
N VAL A 211 7.18 2.81 -16.74
CA VAL A 211 7.84 3.55 -15.65
C VAL A 211 6.77 3.82 -14.60
N ILE A 212 7.05 3.43 -13.38
CA ILE A 212 6.17 3.65 -12.23
C ILE A 212 6.85 4.67 -11.36
N ASN A 213 6.14 5.77 -11.09
CA ASN A 213 6.63 6.80 -10.19
C ASN A 213 5.52 7.22 -9.24
N SER A 214 5.74 6.95 -7.96
CA SER A 214 4.75 7.20 -6.92
C SER A 214 5.41 7.78 -5.68
N GLU A 215 4.66 8.62 -4.99
CA GLU A 215 4.93 9.00 -3.61
C GLU A 215 4.01 8.21 -2.70
N ILE A 216 4.57 7.44 -1.76
CA ILE A 216 3.79 6.75 -0.73
C ILE A 216 3.80 7.63 0.50
N ILE A 217 2.61 7.99 0.99
CA ILE A 217 2.42 8.94 2.08
C ILE A 217 1.82 8.19 3.27
N TYR A 218 2.52 8.16 4.40
CA TYR A 218 1.93 7.73 5.67
C TYR A 218 1.65 8.96 6.53
N ASP A 219 0.38 9.18 6.83
CA ASP A 219 -0.07 10.29 7.66
C ASP A 219 -0.14 9.88 9.13
N LEU A 220 0.48 10.68 10.00
CA LEU A 220 0.33 10.60 11.45
C LEU A 220 -0.11 11.97 11.96
N PRO A 221 -0.85 12.04 13.09
CA PRO A 221 -1.36 13.29 13.65
C PRO A 221 -0.33 14.40 13.90
N SER A 222 0.97 14.09 13.90
CA SER A 222 2.05 15.04 14.15
C SER A 222 3.09 15.18 13.04
N LYS A 223 3.06 14.33 12.00
CA LYS A 223 4.09 14.32 10.94
C LYS A 223 3.66 13.46 9.75
N ASN A 224 3.70 14.06 8.56
CA ASN A 224 3.56 13.34 7.30
C ASN A 224 4.95 12.84 6.89
N SER A 225 5.10 11.54 6.69
CA SER A 225 6.31 10.94 6.13
C SER A 225 5.98 10.40 4.75
N GLY A 226 6.64 10.95 3.73
CA GLY A 226 6.49 10.55 2.33
C GLY A 226 7.78 9.93 1.80
N GLY A 227 7.65 8.92 0.95
CA GLY A 227 8.75 8.32 0.21
C GLY A 227 8.44 8.31 -1.28
N THR A 228 9.29 8.94 -2.09
CA THR A 228 9.21 8.87 -3.55
C THR A 228 9.95 7.63 -4.06
N TYR A 229 9.33 6.91 -4.99
CA TYR A 229 9.95 5.76 -5.63
C TYR A 229 9.70 5.75 -7.14
N ASN A 230 10.75 5.42 -7.88
CA ASN A 230 10.74 5.32 -9.33
C ASN A 230 11.41 4.02 -9.77
N PHE A 231 10.69 3.20 -10.53
CA PHE A 231 11.24 1.99 -11.13
C PHE A 231 10.60 1.71 -12.48
N THR A 232 11.34 0.97 -13.30
CA THR A 232 10.91 0.58 -14.64
C THR A 232 10.75 -0.92 -14.70
N VAL A 233 9.61 -1.38 -15.21
CA VAL A 233 9.38 -2.79 -15.52
C VAL A 233 9.14 -2.95 -17.03
N SER A 234 9.58 -4.06 -17.57
CA SER A 234 9.38 -4.41 -18.98
C SER A 234 8.78 -5.82 -19.02
N PRO A 235 7.57 -5.98 -19.58
CA PRO A 235 7.01 -7.29 -19.79
C PRO A 235 7.79 -8.11 -20.81
N ARG A 236 7.52 -9.41 -20.86
CA ARG A 236 8.26 -10.34 -21.73
C ARG A 236 7.98 -10.17 -23.22
N GLY A 237 6.80 -9.68 -23.59
CA GLY A 237 6.36 -9.53 -24.99
C GLY A 237 6.67 -8.18 -25.61
#